data_AF-A0A2I0HVH6-F1
#
_entry.id   AF-A0A2I0HVH6-F1
#
_cell.length_a   1.000
_cell.length_b   1.000
_cell.length_c   1.000
_cell.angle_alpha   90.00
_cell.angle_beta   90.00
_cell.angle_gamma   90.00
#
_symmetry.space_group_name_H-M   'P 1'
#
loop_
_entity.id
_entity.type
_entity.pdbx_description
1 polymer ?
#
loop_
_entity_poly.entity_id
_entity_poly.type
_entity_poly.pdbx_seq_one_letter_code
_entity_poly.pdbx_strand_id
1 'polypeptide(L)'
;MAVNYYPPCPEPELTYGLPGHTDPNALTILLQDQDVAGLQVLKEGKWLAVNPIPNAFVINIGDQLQALSNGRYKSVWHRAIVNVDKPRLSIASFLCPCDDALIRSPAALTEEGSGPVYRDYTYAEYYKKFWSRNLDQEHCLELFKNEK
;
A
#
# COMPACT_ATOMS: atom_id res chain seq x y z
N MET A 1 4.45 5.58 -11.64
CA MET A 1 4.58 4.17 -12.09
C MET A 1 5.94 3.67 -11.63
N ALA A 2 6.04 2.40 -11.23
CA ALA A 2 7.30 1.73 -10.90
C ALA A 2 7.41 0.43 -11.72
N VAL A 3 8.60 0.17 -12.25
CA VAL A 3 8.96 -1.09 -12.89
C VAL A 3 10.00 -1.75 -11.99
N ASN A 4 9.61 -2.86 -11.36
CA ASN A 4 10.43 -3.52 -10.36
C ASN A 4 11.04 -4.80 -10.95
N TYR A 5 12.36 -4.93 -10.82
CA TYR A 5 13.11 -6.14 -11.15
C TYR A 5 13.73 -6.70 -9.88
N TYR A 6 13.36 -7.92 -9.52
CA TYR A 6 13.88 -8.64 -8.36
C TYR A 6 14.79 -9.76 -8.85
N PRO A 7 16.12 -9.64 -8.75
CA PRO A 7 17.03 -10.71 -9.18
C PRO A 7 16.93 -11.95 -8.27
N PRO A 8 17.40 -13.11 -8.73
CA PRO A 8 17.59 -14.27 -7.86
C PRO A 8 18.48 -13.92 -6.66
N CYS A 9 18.16 -14.45 -5.49
CA CYS A 9 18.86 -14.22 -4.24
C CYS A 9 19.29 -15.56 -3.62
N PRO A 10 20.59 -15.76 -3.29
CA PRO A 10 21.07 -17.03 -2.74
C PRO A 10 20.56 -17.32 -1.32
N GLU A 11 20.22 -16.28 -0.56
CA GLU A 11 19.72 -16.36 0.84
C GLU A 11 18.39 -15.60 0.97
N PRO A 12 17.32 -16.04 0.29
CA PRO A 12 16.07 -15.29 0.16
C PRO A 12 15.31 -15.12 1.49
N GLU A 13 15.60 -15.94 2.50
CA GLU A 13 15.07 -15.84 3.86
C GLU A 13 15.68 -14.70 4.68
N LEU A 14 16.83 -14.16 4.27
CA LEU A 14 17.53 -13.09 4.98
C LEU A 14 17.17 -11.68 4.48
N THR A 15 16.40 -11.56 3.39
CA THR A 15 16.10 -10.26 2.79
C THR A 15 14.72 -10.22 2.11
N TYR A 16 14.31 -9.02 1.73
CA TYR A 16 13.14 -8.77 0.90
C TYR A 16 13.55 -8.09 -0.40
N GLY A 17 12.81 -8.36 -1.47
CA GLY A 17 12.90 -7.56 -2.69
C GLY A 17 12.32 -6.17 -2.47
N LEU A 18 11.23 -6.08 -1.69
CA LEU A 18 10.65 -4.83 -1.21
C LEU A 18 10.10 -5.05 0.21
N PRO A 19 10.57 -4.32 1.23
CA PRO A 19 10.07 -4.44 2.60
C PRO A 19 8.56 -4.21 2.71
N GLY A 20 8.00 -4.67 3.83
CA GLY A 20 6.59 -4.45 4.15
C GLY A 20 6.25 -2.97 4.19
N HIS A 21 5.20 -2.57 3.48
CA HIS A 21 4.70 -1.19 3.45
C HIS A 21 3.20 -1.14 3.12
N THR A 22 2.63 0.05 3.23
CA THR A 22 1.30 0.42 2.70
C THR A 22 1.50 1.46 1.60
N ASP A 23 0.60 1.51 0.62
CA ASP A 23 0.77 2.42 -0.51
C ASP A 23 0.27 3.84 -0.16
N PRO A 24 1.06 4.89 -0.41
CA PRO A 24 0.68 6.26 -0.05
C PRO A 24 -0.40 6.86 -0.96
N ASN A 25 -0.83 6.15 -2.01
CA ASN A 25 -1.73 6.63 -3.06
C ASN A 25 -3.20 6.29 -2.75
N ALA A 26 -4.10 6.47 -3.73
CA ALA A 26 -5.50 6.04 -3.58
C ALA A 26 -5.70 4.58 -4.02
N LEU A 27 -5.13 4.20 -5.15
CA LEU A 27 -5.27 2.87 -5.74
C LEU A 27 -4.00 2.46 -6.48
N THR A 28 -3.61 1.20 -6.35
CA THR A 28 -2.52 0.60 -7.12
C THR A 28 -3.06 -0.49 -8.04
N ILE A 29 -2.59 -0.48 -9.29
CA ILE A 29 -2.84 -1.51 -10.30
C ILE A 29 -1.50 -2.18 -10.60
N LEU A 30 -1.38 -3.44 -10.22
CA LEU A 30 -0.14 -4.20 -10.32
C LEU A 30 -0.27 -5.30 -11.38
N LEU A 31 0.60 -5.23 -12.38
CA LEU A 31 0.89 -6.36 -13.27
C LEU A 31 2.03 -7.16 -12.66
N GLN A 32 1.78 -8.42 -12.30
CA GLN A 32 2.80 -9.34 -11.81
C GLN A 32 3.42 -10.13 -12.97
N ASP A 33 4.64 -10.63 -12.75
CA ASP A 33 5.19 -11.75 -13.50
C ASP A 33 4.17 -12.90 -13.57
N GLN A 34 4.04 -13.55 -14.72
CA GLN A 34 3.06 -14.63 -14.92
C GLN A 34 3.50 -15.95 -14.28
N ASP A 35 4.80 -16.18 -14.15
CA ASP A 35 5.36 -17.48 -13.75
C ASP A 35 6.07 -17.42 -12.39
N VAL A 36 6.38 -16.22 -11.88
CA VAL A 36 7.15 -16.04 -10.64
C VAL A 36 6.35 -15.27 -9.58
N ALA A 37 5.91 -16.01 -8.55
CA ALA A 37 5.26 -15.45 -7.37
C ALA A 37 6.25 -14.64 -6.52
N GLY A 38 5.73 -13.74 -5.68
CA GLY A 38 6.57 -12.95 -4.78
C GLY A 38 5.86 -11.86 -3.99
N LEU A 39 4.65 -11.45 -4.41
CA LEU A 39 3.83 -10.56 -3.60
C LEU A 39 3.24 -11.30 -2.41
N GLN A 40 3.33 -10.70 -1.23
CA GLN A 40 2.62 -11.14 -0.04
C GLN A 40 1.84 -9.98 0.58
N VAL A 41 0.66 -10.29 1.12
CA VAL A 41 -0.20 -9.34 1.86
C VAL A 41 -0.37 -9.80 3.30
N LEU A 42 -0.40 -8.87 4.25
CA LEU A 42 -0.62 -9.17 5.65
C LEU A 42 -2.13 -9.20 5.93
N LYS A 43 -2.63 -10.34 6.40
CA LYS A 43 -4.01 -10.50 6.86
C LYS A 43 -3.99 -11.21 8.20
N GLU A 44 -4.63 -10.61 9.21
CA GLU A 44 -4.79 -11.21 10.55
C GLU A 44 -3.44 -11.67 11.15
N GLY A 45 -2.40 -10.84 10.99
CA GLY A 45 -1.05 -11.12 11.50
C GLY A 45 -0.26 -12.16 10.70
N LYS A 46 -0.79 -12.65 9.57
CA LYS A 46 -0.13 -13.65 8.71
C LYS A 46 0.13 -13.10 7.31
N TRP A 47 1.34 -13.34 6.81
CA TRP A 47 1.69 -13.03 5.42
C TRP A 47 1.13 -14.11 4.49
N LEU A 48 0.28 -13.70 3.55
CA LEU A 48 -0.36 -14.58 2.58
C LEU A 48 0.18 -14.28 1.18
N ALA A 49 0.52 -15.33 0.42
CA ALA A 49 0.97 -15.19 -0.95
C ALA A 49 -0.18 -14.77 -1.88
N VAL A 50 0.11 -13.83 -2.79
CA VAL A 50 -0.76 -13.49 -3.92
C VAL A 50 -0.13 -14.09 -5.17
N ASN A 51 -0.65 -15.25 -5.56
CA ASN A 51 -0.15 -15.99 -6.71
C ASN A 51 -0.57 -15.30 -8.02
N PRO A 52 0.32 -15.25 -9.03
CA PRO A 52 -0.06 -14.75 -10.35
C PRO A 52 -1.25 -15.50 -10.92
N ILE A 53 -2.19 -14.75 -11.50
CA ILE A 53 -3.32 -15.29 -12.26
C ILE A 53 -3.15 -14.80 -13.71
N PRO A 54 -3.15 -15.71 -14.71
CA PRO A 54 -3.04 -15.31 -16.11
C PRO A 54 -4.08 -14.26 -16.50
N ASN A 55 -3.65 -13.23 -17.25
CA ASN A 55 -4.49 -12.12 -17.72
C ASN A 55 -5.18 -11.31 -16.63
N ALA A 56 -4.65 -11.29 -15.40
CA ALA A 56 -5.19 -10.52 -14.30
C ALA A 56 -4.23 -9.41 -13.84
N PHE A 57 -4.81 -8.39 -13.24
CA PHE A 57 -4.10 -7.40 -12.42
C PHE A 57 -4.44 -7.64 -10.96
N VAL A 58 -3.48 -7.36 -10.08
CA VAL A 58 -3.76 -7.20 -8.66
C VAL A 58 -4.12 -5.74 -8.41
N ILE A 59 -5.25 -5.52 -7.72
CA ILE A 59 -5.70 -4.19 -7.33
C ILE A 59 -5.59 -4.09 -5.81
N ASN A 60 -4.90 -3.08 -5.30
CA ASN A 60 -4.88 -2.81 -3.86
C ASN A 60 -5.23 -1.35 -3.56
N ILE A 61 -5.86 -1.18 -2.40
CA ILE A 61 -6.30 0.09 -1.86
C ILE A 61 -5.11 0.72 -1.16
N GLY A 62 -4.88 2.01 -1.44
CA GLY A 62 -3.86 2.81 -0.75
C GLY A 62 -4.46 3.65 0.38
N ASP A 63 -3.56 4.30 1.09
CA ASP A 63 -3.84 5.10 2.29
C ASP A 63 -4.91 6.17 2.06
N GLN A 64 -4.86 6.85 0.92
CA GLN A 64 -5.77 7.97 0.66
C GLN A 64 -7.22 7.49 0.56
N LEU A 65 -7.46 6.32 -0.04
CA LEU A 65 -8.80 5.77 -0.16
C LEU A 65 -9.30 5.17 1.17
N GLN A 66 -8.39 4.64 2.02
CA GLN A 66 -8.74 4.29 3.40
C GLN A 66 -9.19 5.54 4.17
N ALA A 67 -8.46 6.66 4.07
CA ALA A 67 -8.82 7.90 4.75
C ALA A 67 -10.17 8.45 4.27
N LEU A 68 -10.36 8.57 2.95
CA LEU A 68 -11.62 9.05 2.35
C LEU A 68 -12.83 8.18 2.72
N SER A 69 -12.63 6.86 2.86
CA SER A 69 -13.70 5.94 3.27
C SER A 69 -13.98 5.93 4.78
N ASN A 70 -13.37 6.86 5.54
CA ASN A 70 -13.40 6.90 7.00
C ASN A 70 -12.98 5.56 7.64
N GLY A 71 -12.01 4.88 7.03
CA GLY A 71 -11.50 3.59 7.48
C GLY A 71 -12.36 2.37 7.13
N ARG A 72 -13.43 2.51 6.33
CA ARG A 72 -14.23 1.36 5.86
C ARG A 72 -13.45 0.46 4.91
N TYR A 73 -12.70 1.05 3.99
CA TYR A 73 -11.73 0.35 3.16
C TYR A 73 -10.36 0.32 3.84
N LYS A 74 -9.59 -0.74 3.56
CA LYS A 74 -8.31 -1.00 4.22
C LYS A 74 -7.14 -0.94 3.25
N SER A 75 -6.21 -0.03 3.51
CA SER A 75 -4.85 -0.05 2.99
C SER A 75 -4.10 -1.14 3.75
N VAL A 76 -3.69 -2.18 3.03
CA VAL A 76 -3.11 -3.38 3.63
C VAL A 76 -1.61 -3.40 3.48
N TRP A 77 -0.93 -3.84 4.54
CA TRP A 77 0.50 -4.12 4.50
C TRP A 77 0.80 -5.18 3.45
N HIS A 78 1.76 -4.92 2.60
CA HIS A 78 2.21 -5.83 1.57
C HIS A 78 3.73 -5.75 1.38
N ARG A 79 4.34 -6.82 0.88
CA ARG A 79 5.79 -6.92 0.65
C ARG A 79 6.09 -7.74 -0.60
N ALA A 80 7.29 -7.60 -1.14
CA ALA A 80 7.80 -8.47 -2.20
C ALA A 80 8.96 -9.32 -1.68
N ILE A 81 8.80 -10.64 -1.71
CA ILE A 81 9.88 -11.60 -1.41
C ILE A 81 10.68 -11.92 -2.67
N VAL A 82 11.91 -12.39 -2.47
CA VAL A 82 12.80 -12.89 -3.53
C VAL A 82 12.92 -14.42 -3.45
N ASN A 83 13.52 -15.04 -4.46
CA ASN A 83 13.74 -16.47 -4.53
C ASN A 83 15.13 -16.77 -5.13
N VAL A 84 15.61 -18.00 -5.00
CA VAL A 84 16.96 -18.41 -5.47
C VAL A 84 17.03 -18.73 -6.96
N ASP A 85 15.91 -19.06 -7.58
CA ASP A 85 15.89 -19.73 -8.89
C ASP A 85 15.75 -18.75 -10.06
N LYS A 86 14.84 -17.79 -9.97
CA LYS A 86 14.40 -16.97 -11.12
C LYS A 86 14.20 -15.50 -10.76
N PRO A 87 14.59 -14.57 -11.65
CA PRO A 87 14.22 -13.17 -11.48
C PRO A 87 12.70 -13.02 -11.57
N ARG A 88 12.18 -11.99 -10.90
CA ARG A 88 10.76 -11.61 -10.97
C ARG A 88 10.63 -10.17 -11.46
N LEU A 89 9.69 -9.93 -12.38
CA LEU A 89 9.30 -8.59 -12.81
C LEU A 89 7.91 -8.20 -12.26
N SER A 90 7.69 -6.91 -12.08
CA SER A 90 6.34 -6.38 -11.90
C SER A 90 6.25 -4.92 -12.31
N ILE A 91 5.07 -4.48 -12.73
CA ILE A 91 4.79 -3.09 -13.09
C ILE A 91 3.65 -2.60 -12.22
N ALA A 92 3.94 -1.61 -11.37
CA ALA A 92 2.97 -0.97 -10.51
C ALA A 92 2.58 0.40 -11.07
N SER A 93 1.29 0.59 -11.35
CA SER A 93 0.70 1.87 -11.69
C SER A 93 -0.06 2.42 -10.50
N PHE A 94 0.19 3.68 -10.17
CA PHE A 94 -0.30 4.32 -8.95
C PHE A 94 -1.26 5.44 -9.34
N LEU A 95 -2.48 5.40 -8.80
CA LEU A 95 -3.45 6.46 -8.92
C LEU A 95 -3.35 7.36 -7.68
N CYS A 96 -2.75 8.53 -7.84
CA CYS A 96 -2.51 9.48 -6.77
C CYS A 96 -3.47 10.68 -6.86
N PRO A 97 -3.90 11.25 -5.71
CA PRO A 97 -4.50 12.58 -5.69
C PRO A 97 -3.54 13.66 -6.21
N CYS A 98 -4.08 14.83 -6.54
CA CYS A 98 -3.26 16.03 -6.74
C CYS A 98 -2.67 16.49 -5.40
N ASP A 99 -1.51 17.14 -5.42
CA ASP A 99 -0.79 17.59 -4.22
C ASP A 99 -1.64 18.49 -3.31
N ASP A 100 -2.45 19.36 -3.91
CA ASP A 100 -3.36 20.29 -3.22
C ASP A 100 -4.71 19.67 -2.85
N ALA A 101 -4.96 18.41 -3.22
CA ALA A 101 -6.21 17.74 -2.90
C ALA A 101 -6.37 17.63 -1.39
N LEU A 102 -7.50 18.14 -0.88
CA LEU A 102 -7.90 17.98 0.52
C LEU A 102 -8.47 16.58 0.73
N ILE A 103 -7.79 15.78 1.54
CA ILE A 103 -8.24 14.46 1.96
C ILE A 103 -9.09 14.62 3.21
N ARG A 104 -10.40 14.42 3.06
CA ARG A 104 -11.41 14.53 4.11
C ARG A 104 -12.46 13.45 3.92
N SER A 105 -12.83 12.77 5.00
CA SER A 105 -13.97 11.85 5.00
C SER A 105 -15.26 12.61 4.62
N PRO A 106 -16.04 12.14 3.63
CA PRO A 106 -17.33 12.73 3.29
C PRO A 106 -18.28 12.75 4.51
N ALA A 107 -19.06 13.81 4.63
CA ALA A 107 -19.96 14.02 5.78
C ALA A 107 -20.95 12.85 5.99
N ALA A 108 -21.48 12.30 4.90
CA ALA A 108 -22.36 11.12 4.92
C ALA A 108 -21.71 9.86 5.54
N LEU A 109 -20.37 9.82 5.67
CA LEU A 109 -19.65 8.71 6.32
C LEU A 109 -19.27 9.01 7.77
N THR A 110 -19.54 10.22 8.28
CA THR A 110 -19.12 10.70 9.61
C THR A 110 -20.27 11.18 10.49
N GLU A 111 -21.38 11.65 9.91
CA GLU A 111 -22.47 12.31 10.64
C GLU A 111 -23.33 11.37 11.49
N GLU A 112 -23.45 10.09 11.14
CA GLU A 112 -24.28 9.11 11.86
C GLU A 112 -23.55 8.35 12.99
N GLY A 113 -22.36 8.81 13.42
CA GLY A 113 -21.53 8.04 14.35
C GLY A 113 -20.39 8.81 15.03
N SER A 114 -19.23 8.14 15.15
CA SER A 114 -18.06 8.56 15.95
C SER A 114 -17.24 9.74 15.39
N GLY A 115 -17.76 10.46 14.39
CA GLY A 115 -17.01 11.49 13.67
C GLY A 115 -15.91 10.93 12.74
N PRO A 116 -15.09 11.81 12.15
CA PRO A 116 -13.99 11.42 11.28
C PRO A 116 -12.85 10.76 12.07
N VAL A 117 -12.40 9.59 11.61
CA VAL A 117 -11.26 8.85 12.20
C VAL A 117 -9.94 9.59 12.00
N TYR A 118 -9.80 10.24 10.83
CA TYR A 118 -8.62 11.00 10.47
C TYR A 118 -8.96 12.48 10.42
N ARG A 119 -8.03 13.34 10.84
CA ARG A 119 -8.14 14.78 10.59
C ARG A 119 -8.03 15.06 9.10
N ASP A 120 -8.42 16.26 8.71
CA ASP A 120 -8.23 16.72 7.33
C ASP A 120 -6.75 17.08 7.09
N TYR A 121 -6.28 16.81 5.88
CA TYR A 121 -4.93 17.16 5.43
C TYR A 121 -4.88 17.26 3.91
N THR A 122 -3.86 17.93 3.38
CA THR A 122 -3.58 17.91 1.94
C THR A 122 -2.74 16.69 1.57
N TYR A 123 -2.85 16.20 0.34
CA TYR A 123 -2.02 15.10 -0.12
C TYR A 123 -0.53 15.41 0.01
N ALA A 124 -0.10 16.63 -0.33
CA ALA A 124 1.28 17.09 -0.18
C ALA A 124 1.80 16.99 1.28
N GLU A 125 0.95 17.32 2.26
CA GLU A 125 1.30 17.20 3.67
C GLU A 125 1.55 15.73 4.06
N TYR A 126 0.64 14.83 3.67
CA TYR A 126 0.79 13.39 3.88
C TYR A 126 2.05 12.86 3.18
N TYR A 127 2.24 13.20 1.91
CA TYR A 127 3.33 12.69 1.10
C TYR A 127 4.70 13.11 1.64
N LYS A 128 4.83 14.34 2.14
CA LYS A 128 6.03 14.82 2.82
C LYS A 128 6.33 14.02 4.10
N LYS A 129 5.30 13.67 4.87
CA LYS A 129 5.47 12.85 6.08
C LYS A 129 5.87 11.42 5.74
N PHE A 130 5.23 10.81 4.74
CA PHE A 130 5.56 9.48 4.26
C PHE A 130 7.05 9.34 3.90
N TRP A 131 7.58 10.28 3.11
CA TRP A 131 8.99 10.25 2.68
C TRP A 131 10.02 10.69 3.74
N SER A 132 9.58 11.26 4.86
CA SER A 132 10.46 11.56 6.00
C SER A 132 10.75 10.35 6.89
N ARG A 133 10.24 9.17 6.53
CA ARG A 133 10.20 7.95 7.34
C ARG A 133 10.64 6.74 6.53
N ASN A 134 11.02 5.65 7.21
CA ASN A 134 11.25 4.38 6.56
C ASN A 134 9.93 3.66 6.27
N LEU A 135 9.91 2.84 5.22
CA LEU A 135 8.72 2.14 4.73
C LEU A 135 8.16 1.09 5.72
N ASP A 136 9.02 0.55 6.57
CA ASP A 136 8.74 -0.53 7.53
C ASP A 136 8.35 -0.02 8.94
N GLN A 137 8.21 1.30 9.11
CA GLN A 137 7.74 1.93 10.35
C GLN A 137 6.22 1.77 10.53
N GLU A 138 5.61 2.42 11.53
CA GLU A 138 4.16 2.39 11.66
C GLU A 138 3.46 3.01 10.44
N HIS A 139 2.24 2.57 10.17
CA HIS A 139 1.41 3.03 9.05
C HIS A 139 1.28 4.56 9.06
N CYS A 140 1.66 5.23 7.97
CA CYS A 140 1.77 6.69 7.95
C CYS A 140 0.46 7.41 8.30
N LEU A 141 -0.68 6.83 7.95
CA LEU A 141 -2.01 7.35 8.32
C LEU A 141 -2.24 7.48 9.83
N GLU A 142 -1.53 6.74 10.66
CA GLU A 142 -1.67 6.82 12.13
C GLU A 142 -1.32 8.23 12.64
N LEU A 143 -0.39 8.93 11.98
CA LEU A 143 -0.02 10.32 12.29
C LEU A 143 -1.11 11.35 11.98
N PHE A 144 -2.17 10.92 11.30
CA PHE A 144 -3.29 11.75 10.86
C PHE A 144 -4.59 11.36 11.54
N LYS A 145 -4.58 10.43 12.51
CA LYS A 145 -5.78 10.13 13.30
C LYS A 145 -6.14 11.29 14.21
N ASN A 146 -7.44 11.53 14.39
CA ASN A 146 -7.91 12.40 15.47
C ASN A 146 -7.67 11.71 16.80
N GLU A 147 -7.21 12.46 17.79
CA GLU A 147 -7.21 12.01 19.19
C GLU A 147 -8.67 11.81 19.63
N LYS A 148 -8.94 10.71 20.32
CA LYS A 148 -10.26 10.41 20.87
C LYS A 148 -10.46 11.06 22.23
#